data_AF-A0A1B2F3W4-F1
#
_entry.id   AF-A0A1B2F3W4-F1
#
_cell.length_a   1.000
_cell.length_b   1.000
_cell.length_c   1.000
_cell.angle_alpha   90.00
_cell.angle_beta   90.00
_cell.angle_gamma   90.00
#
_symmetry.space_group_name_H-M   'P 1'
#
loop_
_entity.id
_entity.type
_entity.pdbx_description
1 polymer ?
#
loop_
_entity_poly.entity_id
_entity_poly.type
_entity_poly.pdbx_seq_one_letter_code
_entity_poly.pdbx_strand_id
1 'polypeptide(L)'
;MRRLDLEFQPAPSSPIAWSLLALGCAVLAAMLLVEQHLQDEQADLQARVHLLEQQLGRRPLSAAPQSSAASLEQAEQLAQMRSVSEQLQRPWQQLFAMLEGMPQEDVALLSLTPDARKGQVRIAAEARDLEAMLQYHQRLERSEELRDVSLLNHEVVAGQPEHPVRFNLTATWETGHARP
;
A
#
# COMPACT_ATOMS: atom_id res chain seq x y z
N MET A 1 64.24 50.99 18.30
CA MET A 1 63.02 50.15 18.29
C MET A 1 63.17 49.14 17.16
N ARG A 2 63.02 47.84 17.45
CA ARG A 2 63.34 46.70 16.57
C ARG A 2 62.47 46.71 15.31
N ARG A 3 63.10 46.53 14.14
CA ARG A 3 62.39 46.19 12.90
C ARG A 3 61.97 44.71 12.98
N LEU A 4 60.69 44.47 12.75
CA LEU A 4 60.13 43.14 12.53
C LEU A 4 60.29 42.85 11.05
N ASP A 5 61.26 42.02 10.70
CA ASP A 5 61.31 41.38 9.38
C ASP A 5 60.21 40.31 9.36
N LEU A 6 59.09 40.67 8.74
CA LEU A 6 58.05 39.72 8.37
C LEU A 6 58.52 39.02 7.10
N GLU A 7 59.20 37.90 7.28
CA GLU A 7 59.54 36.98 6.21
C GLU A 7 58.26 36.30 5.73
N PHE A 8 57.53 36.98 4.84
CA PHE A 8 56.46 36.39 4.06
C PHE A 8 57.10 35.47 3.02
N GLN A 9 57.36 34.21 3.39
CA GLN A 9 57.53 33.17 2.37
C GLN A 9 56.14 32.87 1.78
N PRO A 10 55.86 33.23 0.51
CA PRO A 10 54.79 32.54 -0.19
C PRO A 10 55.28 31.11 -0.37
N ALA A 11 54.62 30.13 0.25
CA ALA A 11 54.75 28.76 -0.22
C ALA A 11 54.48 28.81 -1.74
N PRO A 12 55.42 28.38 -2.61
CA PRO A 12 55.16 28.40 -4.04
C PRO A 12 53.89 27.57 -4.23
N SER A 13 52.86 28.18 -4.83
CA SER A 13 51.59 27.50 -5.05
C SER A 13 51.90 26.20 -5.77
N SER A 14 51.85 25.09 -5.04
CA SER A 14 52.31 23.81 -5.57
C SER A 14 51.51 23.55 -6.84
N PRO A 15 52.15 23.12 -7.95
CA PRO A 15 51.41 22.78 -9.17
C PRO A 15 50.28 21.78 -8.89
N ILE A 16 50.41 21.02 -7.80
CA ILE A 16 49.39 20.12 -7.26
C ILE A 16 48.13 20.90 -6.84
N ALA A 17 48.24 22.03 -6.13
CA ALA A 17 47.10 22.84 -5.72
C ALA A 17 46.34 23.41 -6.93
N TRP A 18 47.06 23.84 -7.97
CA TRP A 18 46.47 24.26 -9.24
C TRP A 18 45.80 23.10 -9.98
N SER A 19 46.41 21.91 -10.00
CA SER A 19 45.77 20.73 -10.60
C SER A 19 44.52 20.28 -9.85
N LEU A 20 44.50 20.36 -8.51
CA LEU A 20 43.35 20.04 -7.68
C LEU A 20 42.21 21.03 -7.90
N LEU A 21 42.54 22.31 -8.03
CA LEU A 21 41.57 23.37 -8.34
C LEU A 21 41.01 23.20 -9.76
N ALA A 22 41.86 22.91 -10.75
CA ALA A 22 41.42 22.65 -12.12
C ALA A 22 40.51 21.40 -12.21
N LEU A 23 40.85 20.34 -11.47
CA LEU A 23 40.04 19.12 -11.41
C LEU A 23 38.68 19.40 -10.74
N GLY A 24 38.65 20.14 -9.63
CA GLY A 24 37.41 20.54 -8.97
C GLY A 24 36.51 21.38 -9.88
N CYS A 25 37.09 22.36 -10.59
CA CYS A 25 36.36 23.14 -11.59
C CYS A 25 35.82 22.28 -12.74
N ALA A 26 36.58 21.29 -13.21
CA ALA A 26 36.14 20.37 -14.26
C ALA A 26 34.96 19.49 -13.81
N VAL A 27 34.98 18.98 -12.57
CA VAL A 27 33.88 18.19 -12.01
C VAL A 27 32.62 19.04 -11.84
N LEU A 28 32.75 20.26 -11.32
CA LEU A 28 31.62 21.20 -11.21
C LEU A 28 31.02 21.53 -12.59
N ALA A 29 31.87 21.80 -13.59
CA ALA A 29 31.41 22.03 -14.95
C ALA A 29 30.68 20.80 -15.54
N ALA A 30 31.19 19.59 -15.28
CA ALA A 30 30.54 18.35 -15.72
C ALA A 30 29.17 18.14 -15.06
N MET A 31 29.04 18.39 -13.75
CA MET A 31 27.75 18.33 -13.05
C MET A 31 26.74 19.33 -13.63
N LEU A 32 27.17 20.57 -13.89
CA LEU A 32 26.30 21.59 -14.48
C LEU A 32 25.81 21.19 -15.88
N LEU A 33 26.66 20.58 -16.70
CA LEU A 33 26.27 20.09 -18.02
C LEU A 33 25.26 18.94 -17.94
N VAL A 34 25.41 18.03 -16.97
CA VAL A 34 24.47 16.92 -16.75
C VAL A 34 23.12 17.45 -16.27
N GLU A 35 23.11 18.41 -15.35
CA GLU A 35 21.86 19.03 -14.90
C GLU A 35 21.14 19.75 -16.04
N GLN A 36 21.86 20.48 -16.89
CA GLN A 36 21.25 21.13 -18.06
C GLN A 36 20.63 20.11 -19.01
N HIS A 37 21.32 19.00 -19.29
CA HIS A 37 20.78 17.96 -20.15
C HIS A 37 19.53 17.29 -19.57
N LEU A 38 19.51 17.05 -18.25
CA LEU A 38 18.34 16.52 -17.55
C LEU A 38 17.17 17.52 -17.52
N GLN A 39 17.47 18.81 -17.38
CA GLN A 39 16.48 19.88 -17.39
C GLN A 39 15.85 20.04 -18.77
N ASP A 40 16.64 19.94 -19.85
CA ASP A 40 16.13 20.00 -21.21
C ASP A 40 15.17 18.84 -21.51
N GLU A 41 15.50 17.61 -21.10
CA GLU A 41 14.61 16.46 -21.22
C GLU A 41 13.31 16.64 -20.41
N GLN A 42 13.40 17.17 -19.19
CA GLN A 42 12.23 17.45 -18.36
C GLN A 42 11.35 18.56 -18.94
N ALA A 43 11.95 19.62 -19.48
CA ALA A 43 11.24 20.72 -20.11
C ALA A 43 10.48 20.24 -21.37
N ASP A 44 11.09 19.35 -22.16
CA ASP A 44 10.45 18.75 -23.33
C ASP A 44 9.25 17.88 -22.95
N LEU A 45 9.37 17.09 -21.87
CA LEU A 45 8.27 16.28 -21.35
C LEU A 45 7.14 17.15 -20.81
N GLN A 46 7.47 18.18 -20.04
CA GLN A 46 6.49 19.13 -19.50
C GLN A 46 5.80 19.91 -20.62
N ALA A 47 6.53 20.33 -21.66
CA ALA A 47 5.95 20.98 -22.83
C ALA A 47 4.98 20.05 -23.57
N ARG A 48 5.30 18.76 -23.70
CA ARG A 48 4.39 17.75 -24.28
C ARG A 48 3.15 17.56 -23.43
N VAL A 49 3.29 17.48 -22.11
CA VAL A 49 2.15 17.35 -21.18
C VAL A 49 1.26 18.57 -21.28
N HIS A 50 1.80 19.78 -21.22
CA HIS A 50 1.03 21.02 -21.34
C HIS A 50 0.37 21.16 -22.70
N LEU A 51 1.03 20.73 -23.78
CA LEU A 51 0.45 20.75 -25.12
C LEU A 51 -0.71 19.74 -25.22
N LEU A 52 -0.60 18.56 -24.61
CA LEU A 52 -1.69 17.58 -24.51
C LEU A 52 -2.85 18.10 -23.64
N GLU A 53 -2.57 18.70 -22.49
CA GLU A 53 -3.57 19.31 -21.61
C GLU A 53 -4.29 20.46 -22.31
N GLN A 54 -3.57 21.32 -23.03
CA GLN A 54 -4.17 22.39 -23.82
C GLN A 54 -4.98 21.84 -25.00
N GLN A 55 -4.55 20.76 -25.64
CA GLN A 55 -5.33 20.09 -26.69
C GLN A 55 -6.60 19.44 -26.14
N LEU A 56 -6.56 18.89 -24.92
CA LEU A 56 -7.73 18.33 -24.23
C LEU A 56 -8.67 19.44 -23.74
N GLY A 57 -8.13 20.55 -23.22
CA GLY A 57 -8.90 21.71 -22.76
C GLY A 57 -9.45 22.60 -23.88
N ARG A 58 -8.84 22.60 -25.07
CA ARG A 58 -9.30 23.36 -26.24
C ARG A 58 -10.14 22.57 -27.23
N ARG A 59 -10.35 21.25 -27.06
CA ARG A 59 -11.08 20.45 -28.06
C ARG A 59 -12.55 20.89 -28.13
N PRO A 60 -12.99 21.58 -29.19
CA PRO A 60 -14.40 21.83 -29.40
C PRO A 60 -14.98 20.58 -30.07
N LEU A 61 -15.68 19.74 -29.31
CA LEU A 61 -16.75 18.76 -29.69
C LEU A 61 -16.73 18.01 -31.05
N SER A 62 -15.67 18.02 -31.84
CA SER A 62 -15.68 17.49 -33.21
C SER A 62 -14.30 17.02 -33.64
N ALA A 63 -13.83 15.93 -33.03
CA ALA A 63 -12.87 15.03 -33.68
C ALA A 63 -12.96 13.65 -33.02
N ALA A 64 -13.55 12.74 -33.79
CA ALA A 64 -13.74 11.29 -33.66
C ALA A 64 -13.26 10.54 -32.38
N PRO A 65 -14.09 9.63 -31.82
CA PRO A 65 -13.88 8.94 -30.54
C PRO A 65 -13.01 7.69 -30.64
N GLN A 66 -11.85 7.75 -31.30
CA GLN A 66 -10.96 6.59 -31.39
C GLN A 66 -10.01 6.45 -30.19
N SER A 67 -9.77 7.51 -29.42
CA SER A 67 -8.92 7.45 -28.22
C SER A 67 -9.71 7.26 -26.93
N SER A 68 -11.01 7.59 -26.89
CA SER A 68 -11.83 7.38 -25.69
C SER A 68 -12.06 5.90 -25.43
N ALA A 69 -12.39 5.12 -26.47
CA ALA A 69 -12.58 3.67 -26.34
C ALA A 69 -11.28 2.96 -25.90
N ALA A 70 -10.15 3.25 -26.55
CA ALA A 70 -8.86 2.66 -26.17
C ALA A 70 -8.38 3.10 -24.76
N SER A 71 -8.65 4.36 -24.37
CA SER A 71 -8.33 4.84 -23.01
C SER A 71 -9.26 4.25 -21.94
N LEU A 72 -10.53 4.03 -22.27
CA LEU A 72 -11.50 3.37 -21.40
C LEU A 72 -11.14 1.90 -21.24
N GLU A 73 -10.80 1.20 -22.33
CA GLU A 73 -10.32 -0.18 -22.31
C GLU A 73 -9.04 -0.32 -21.48
N GLN A 74 -8.08 0.60 -21.61
CA GLN A 74 -6.86 0.61 -20.77
C GLN A 74 -7.16 0.90 -19.29
N ALA A 75 -8.07 1.84 -19.01
CA ALA A 75 -8.50 2.13 -17.64
C ALA A 75 -9.24 0.94 -17.01
N GLU A 76 -10.10 0.26 -17.78
CA GLU A 76 -10.78 -0.97 -17.36
C GLU A 76 -9.78 -2.10 -17.12
N GLN A 77 -8.79 -2.29 -18.00
CA GLN A 77 -7.73 -3.29 -17.82
C GLN A 77 -6.90 -3.01 -16.56
N LEU A 78 -6.52 -1.75 -16.32
CA LEU A 78 -5.79 -1.35 -15.11
C LEU A 78 -6.64 -1.52 -13.85
N ALA A 79 -7.93 -1.20 -13.89
CA ALA A 79 -8.85 -1.42 -12.77
C ALA A 79 -9.03 -2.91 -12.48
N GLN A 80 -9.14 -3.75 -13.52
CA GLN A 80 -9.19 -5.21 -13.38
C GLN A 80 -7.90 -5.74 -12.76
N MET A 81 -6.73 -5.33 -13.26
CA MET A 81 -5.43 -5.71 -12.71
C MET A 81 -5.27 -5.29 -11.24
N ARG A 82 -5.70 -4.09 -10.87
CA ARG A 82 -5.71 -3.61 -9.48
C ARG A 82 -6.64 -4.46 -8.61
N SER A 83 -7.85 -4.76 -9.07
CA SER A 83 -8.81 -5.58 -8.31
C SER A 83 -8.30 -7.01 -8.06
N VAL A 84 -7.58 -7.59 -9.03
CA VAL A 84 -6.94 -8.90 -8.89
C VAL A 84 -5.76 -8.81 -7.93
N SER A 85 -4.96 -7.75 -8.03
CA SER A 85 -3.85 -7.52 -7.11
C SER A 85 -4.31 -7.33 -5.67
N GLU A 86 -5.38 -6.56 -5.43
CA GLU A 86 -5.98 -6.35 -4.12
C GLU A 86 -6.55 -7.66 -3.53
N GLN A 87 -7.15 -8.52 -4.36
CA GLN A 87 -7.61 -9.85 -3.94
C GLN A 87 -6.44 -10.75 -3.53
N LEU A 88 -5.30 -10.68 -4.25
CA LEU A 88 -4.09 -11.44 -3.96
C LEU A 88 -3.34 -10.90 -2.73
N GLN A 89 -3.39 -9.59 -2.48
CA GLN A 89 -2.70 -8.91 -1.38
C GLN A 89 -3.47 -8.91 -0.06
N ARG A 90 -4.60 -9.62 0.04
CA ARG A 90 -5.33 -9.76 1.30
C ARG A 90 -4.41 -10.42 2.36
N PRO A 91 -4.33 -9.89 3.60
CA PRO A 91 -3.26 -10.21 4.54
C PRO A 91 -3.51 -11.51 5.30
N TRP A 92 -3.74 -12.64 4.59
CA TRP A 92 -4.25 -13.90 5.16
C TRP A 92 -3.58 -14.31 6.47
N GLN A 93 -2.27 -14.14 6.52
CA GLN A 93 -1.45 -14.42 7.69
C GLN A 93 -1.94 -13.68 8.94
N GLN A 94 -2.35 -12.42 8.82
CA GLN A 94 -2.88 -11.62 9.92
C GLN A 94 -4.24 -12.13 10.40
N LEU A 95 -5.12 -12.56 9.49
CA LEU A 95 -6.41 -13.17 9.86
C LEU A 95 -6.19 -14.45 10.66
N PHE A 96 -5.33 -15.34 10.16
CA PHE A 96 -5.02 -16.60 10.84
C PHE A 96 -4.33 -16.35 12.19
N ALA A 97 -3.34 -15.46 12.24
CA ALA A 97 -2.65 -15.12 13.48
C ALA A 97 -3.60 -14.54 14.55
N MET A 98 -4.56 -13.70 14.14
CA MET A 98 -5.58 -13.17 15.05
C MET A 98 -6.48 -14.29 15.61
N LEU A 99 -6.95 -15.21 14.75
CA LEU A 99 -7.80 -16.32 15.17
C LEU A 99 -7.06 -17.31 16.09
N GLU A 100 -5.79 -17.60 15.80
CA GLU A 100 -4.92 -18.48 16.60
C GLU A 100 -4.53 -17.85 17.94
N GLY A 101 -4.35 -16.54 17.98
CA GLY A 101 -4.06 -15.80 19.21
C GLY A 101 -5.26 -15.63 20.14
N MET A 102 -6.48 -15.89 19.65
CA MET A 102 -7.70 -15.77 20.44
C MET A 102 -7.95 -17.03 21.29
N PRO A 103 -8.39 -16.90 22.55
CA PRO A 103 -8.79 -18.05 23.36
C PRO A 103 -9.98 -18.82 22.76
N GLN A 104 -9.81 -20.15 22.62
CA GLN A 104 -10.77 -21.08 21.98
C GLN A 104 -11.24 -22.22 22.92
N GLU A 105 -11.07 -22.08 24.24
CA GLU A 105 -11.30 -23.17 25.22
C GLU A 105 -12.69 -23.83 25.12
N ASP A 106 -13.73 -23.05 24.82
CA ASP A 106 -15.12 -23.52 24.71
C ASP A 106 -15.71 -23.35 23.31
N VAL A 107 -14.87 -23.06 22.30
CA VAL A 107 -15.31 -22.86 20.91
C VAL A 107 -14.35 -23.52 19.93
N ALA A 108 -14.88 -24.45 19.13
CA ALA A 108 -14.17 -25.09 18.03
C ALA A 108 -14.53 -24.42 16.69
N LEU A 109 -13.52 -23.97 15.95
CA LEU A 109 -13.69 -23.52 14.57
C LEU A 109 -13.80 -24.72 13.63
N LEU A 110 -14.91 -24.83 12.91
CA LEU A 110 -15.18 -25.92 11.97
C LEU A 110 -14.77 -25.57 10.54
N SER A 111 -15.00 -24.32 10.13
CA SER A 111 -14.56 -23.85 8.82
C SER A 111 -14.32 -22.35 8.80
N LEU A 112 -13.36 -21.96 7.97
CA LEU A 112 -13.06 -20.57 7.64
C LEU A 112 -13.14 -20.45 6.12
N THR A 113 -14.21 -19.85 5.62
CA THR A 113 -14.45 -19.68 4.18
C THR A 113 -14.41 -18.21 3.82
N PRO A 114 -13.32 -17.77 3.18
CA PRO A 114 -13.14 -16.37 2.89
C PRO A 114 -13.54 -16.02 1.44
N ASP A 115 -14.14 -14.85 1.28
CA ASP A 115 -14.52 -14.26 -0.01
C ASP A 115 -13.57 -13.10 -0.30
N ALA A 116 -12.49 -13.39 -1.04
CA ALA A 116 -11.47 -12.41 -1.38
C ALA A 116 -12.02 -11.22 -2.17
N ARG A 117 -13.09 -11.43 -2.96
CA ARG A 117 -13.73 -10.37 -3.77
C ARG A 117 -14.47 -9.39 -2.88
N LYS A 118 -15.18 -9.88 -1.87
CA LYS A 118 -15.93 -9.04 -0.93
C LYS A 118 -15.11 -8.56 0.26
N GLY A 119 -13.92 -9.11 0.46
CA GLY A 119 -13.13 -8.87 1.68
C GLY A 119 -13.88 -9.36 2.93
N GLN A 120 -14.66 -10.43 2.78
CA GLN A 120 -15.46 -11.00 3.86
C GLN A 120 -14.96 -12.39 4.22
N VAL A 121 -15.19 -12.80 5.45
CA VAL A 121 -14.95 -14.15 5.91
C VAL A 121 -16.19 -14.73 6.56
N ARG A 122 -16.52 -15.96 6.17
CA ARG A 122 -17.54 -16.77 6.84
C ARG A 122 -16.86 -17.76 7.77
N ILE A 123 -17.33 -17.80 9.00
CA ILE A 123 -16.80 -18.69 10.04
C ILE A 123 -17.93 -19.63 10.44
N ALA A 124 -17.70 -20.94 10.36
CA ALA A 124 -18.57 -21.92 10.99
C ALA A 124 -17.87 -22.44 12.24
N ALA A 125 -18.57 -22.45 13.36
CA ALA A 125 -18.02 -22.83 14.64
C ALA A 125 -19.04 -23.60 15.49
N GLU A 126 -18.53 -24.28 16.51
CA GLU A 126 -19.31 -24.97 17.53
C GLU A 126 -18.84 -24.50 18.90
N ALA A 127 -19.78 -24.09 19.75
CA ALA A 127 -19.51 -23.68 21.13
C ALA A 127 -20.09 -24.72 22.09
N ARG A 128 -19.49 -24.85 23.28
CA ARG A 128 -20.02 -25.70 24.36
C ARG A 128 -21.46 -25.36 24.69
N ASP A 129 -21.77 -24.07 24.79
CA ASP A 129 -23.09 -23.56 25.11
C ASP A 129 -23.33 -22.18 24.45
N LEU A 130 -24.51 -21.62 24.69
CA LEU A 130 -24.89 -20.31 24.13
C LEU A 130 -24.05 -19.16 24.70
N GLU A 131 -23.58 -19.26 25.96
CA GLU A 131 -22.76 -18.24 26.58
C GLU A 131 -21.39 -18.17 25.91
N ALA A 132 -20.73 -19.31 25.73
CA ALA A 132 -19.46 -19.42 25.03
C ALA A 132 -19.54 -18.88 23.58
N MET A 133 -20.65 -19.15 22.87
CA MET A 133 -20.91 -18.59 21.54
C MET A 133 -20.94 -17.05 21.56
N LEU A 134 -21.72 -16.46 22.47
CA LEU A 134 -21.87 -15.00 22.54
C LEU A 134 -20.57 -14.33 23.00
N GLN A 135 -19.85 -14.91 23.95
CA GLN A 135 -18.55 -14.40 24.36
C GLN A 135 -17.56 -14.42 23.19
N TYR A 136 -17.55 -15.49 22.38
CA TYR A 136 -16.70 -15.57 21.19
C TYR A 136 -17.09 -14.53 20.12
N HIS A 137 -18.39 -14.36 19.84
CA HIS A 137 -18.89 -13.30 18.96
C HIS A 137 -18.36 -11.92 19.39
N GLN A 138 -18.48 -11.59 20.67
CA GLN A 138 -18.02 -10.31 21.18
C GLN A 138 -16.48 -10.16 21.17
N ARG A 139 -15.72 -11.26 21.23
CA ARG A 139 -14.25 -11.21 21.06
C ARG A 139 -13.89 -10.86 19.62
N LEU A 140 -14.58 -11.46 18.65
CA LEU A 140 -14.40 -11.13 17.23
C LEU A 140 -14.76 -9.66 16.95
N GLU A 141 -15.86 -9.15 17.52
CA GLU A 141 -16.24 -7.73 17.38
C GLU A 141 -15.22 -6.75 17.96
N ARG A 142 -14.42 -7.18 18.94
CA ARG A 142 -13.37 -6.35 19.57
C ARG A 142 -12.01 -6.49 18.90
N SER A 143 -11.86 -7.40 17.94
CA SER A 143 -10.60 -7.54 17.19
C SER A 143 -10.33 -6.30 16.33
N GLU A 144 -9.06 -5.99 16.07
CA GLU A 144 -8.71 -4.88 15.19
C GLU A 144 -8.84 -5.25 13.71
N GLU A 145 -8.77 -6.54 13.41
CA GLU A 145 -8.72 -7.11 12.07
C GLU A 145 -10.10 -7.29 11.43
N LEU A 146 -11.15 -7.45 12.25
CA LEU A 146 -12.52 -7.70 11.77
C LEU A 146 -13.45 -6.52 12.05
N ARG A 147 -14.37 -6.30 11.12
CA ARG A 147 -15.50 -5.36 11.24
C ARG A 147 -16.79 -6.04 10.85
N ASP A 148 -17.91 -5.41 11.19
CA ASP A 148 -19.27 -5.86 10.80
C ASP A 148 -19.50 -7.35 11.10
N VAL A 149 -19.02 -7.81 12.26
CA VAL A 149 -19.22 -9.19 12.68
C VAL A 149 -20.70 -9.42 12.91
N SER A 150 -21.26 -10.44 12.27
CA SER A 150 -22.69 -10.72 12.29
C SER A 150 -22.95 -12.21 12.41
N LEU A 151 -23.78 -12.57 13.40
CA LEU A 151 -24.30 -13.92 13.58
C LEU A 151 -25.40 -14.21 12.56
N LEU A 152 -25.13 -15.16 11.66
CA LEU A 152 -26.06 -15.54 10.59
C LEU A 152 -27.13 -16.53 11.08
N ASN A 153 -26.71 -17.53 11.84
CA ASN A 153 -27.59 -18.52 12.44
C ASN A 153 -26.91 -19.20 13.63
N HIS A 154 -27.72 -19.85 14.47
CA HIS A 154 -27.27 -20.76 15.51
C HIS A 154 -28.29 -21.90 15.66
N GLU A 155 -27.81 -23.09 16.02
CA GLU A 155 -28.63 -24.25 16.35
C GLU A 155 -28.04 -24.98 17.57
N VAL A 156 -28.91 -25.45 18.47
CA VAL A 156 -28.50 -26.35 19.55
C VAL A 156 -28.55 -27.77 19.01
N VAL A 157 -27.42 -28.48 19.02
CA VAL A 157 -27.33 -29.84 18.49
C VAL A 157 -27.92 -30.83 19.50
N ALA A 158 -29.14 -31.29 19.22
CA ALA A 158 -29.81 -32.29 20.03
C ALA A 158 -29.11 -33.67 19.92
N GLY A 159 -29.06 -34.41 21.03
CA GLY A 159 -28.55 -35.79 21.06
C GLY A 159 -27.05 -35.92 21.35
N GLN A 160 -26.35 -34.82 21.65
CA GLN A 160 -24.97 -34.86 22.17
C GLN A 160 -24.93 -34.56 23.68
N PRO A 161 -24.00 -35.15 24.45
CA PRO A 161 -23.97 -35.05 25.92
C PRO A 161 -23.83 -33.63 26.50
N GLU A 162 -23.45 -32.64 25.70
CA GLU A 162 -23.24 -31.25 26.13
C GLU A 162 -24.18 -30.24 25.44
N HIS A 163 -25.07 -30.71 24.55
CA HIS A 163 -25.95 -29.85 23.73
C HIS A 163 -25.23 -28.65 23.09
N PRO A 164 -24.14 -28.89 22.34
CA PRO A 164 -23.32 -27.81 21.81
C PRO A 164 -24.10 -26.94 20.82
N VAL A 165 -23.70 -25.67 20.73
CA VAL A 165 -24.31 -24.69 19.84
C VAL A 165 -23.47 -24.57 18.58
N ARG A 166 -23.99 -24.98 17.44
CA ARG A 166 -23.37 -24.74 16.13
C ARG A 166 -23.86 -23.41 15.58
N PHE A 167 -22.95 -22.62 15.05
CA PHE A 167 -23.27 -21.28 14.59
C PHE A 167 -22.42 -20.85 13.40
N ASN A 168 -22.97 -19.92 12.64
CA ASN A 168 -22.29 -19.32 11.49
C ASN A 168 -22.20 -17.81 11.66
N LEU A 169 -21.03 -17.26 11.38
CA LEU A 169 -20.74 -15.84 11.43
C LEU A 169 -20.29 -15.35 10.05
N THR A 170 -20.47 -14.07 9.81
CA THR A 170 -19.78 -13.34 8.75
C THR A 170 -19.08 -12.13 9.34
N ALA A 171 -17.95 -11.73 8.76
CA ALA A 171 -17.26 -10.50 9.12
C ALA A 171 -16.58 -9.90 7.90
N THR A 172 -16.45 -8.57 7.87
CA THR A 172 -15.55 -7.86 6.97
C THR A 172 -14.15 -7.92 7.53
N TRP A 173 -13.17 -8.26 6.70
CA TRP A 173 -11.78 -8.40 7.09
C TRP A 173 -10.95 -7.33 6.37
N GLU A 174 -10.49 -6.34 7.13
CA GLU A 174 -9.78 -5.19 6.58
C GLU A 174 -8.29 -5.47 6.43
N THR A 175 -7.72 -4.90 5.37
CA THR A 175 -6.28 -4.78 5.21
C THR A 175 -5.81 -3.59 6.06
N GLY A 176 -4.88 -3.80 7.00
CA GLY A 176 -4.36 -2.76 7.91
C GLY A 176 -3.68 -1.54 7.26
N HIS A 177 -3.79 -1.36 5.94
CA HIS A 177 -3.33 -0.18 5.19
C HIS A 177 -4.40 0.90 4.99
N ALA A 178 -5.61 0.72 5.51
CA ALA A 178 -6.68 1.72 5.48
C ALA A 178 -6.84 2.43 6.84
N ARG A 179 -5.76 3.02 7.37
CA ARG A 179 -5.87 4.08 8.38
C ARG A 179 -5.21 5.34 7.80
N PRO A 180 -5.97 6.43 7.51
CA PRO A 180 -5.39 7.71 7.13
C PRO A 180 -4.65 8.37 8.30
#